data_AF-A0A329RB67-F1
#
_entry.id   AF-A0A329RB67-F1
#
_cell.length_a   1.000
_cell.length_b   1.000
_cell.length_c   1.000
_cell.angle_alpha   90.00
_cell.angle_beta   90.00
_cell.angle_gamma   90.00
#
_symmetry.space_group_name_H-M   'P 1'
#
loop_
_entity.id
_entity.type
_entity.pdbx_description
1 polymer ?
#
loop_
_entity_poly.entity_id
_entity_poly.type
_entity_poly.pdbx_seq_one_letter_code
_entity_poly.pdbx_strand_id
1 'polypeptide(L)'
;MEFYKAAYRCTPSTFKTSADVGALFGSSGFVDFTIHGGDIFWGIELLREASDLAEHIKRFSPGGRYSALPLTEFCLVDFRRVASIDDVPIERIAENMRDCDKLFVVCYDARVAGVVVFDSAMDVIYRIPS
;
A
#
# COMPACT_ATOMS: atom_id res chain seq x y z
N MET A 1 2.11 -1.97 -13.63
CA MET A 1 1.51 -3.27 -14.03
C MET A 1 2.07 -4.46 -13.29
N GLU A 2 3.32 -4.45 -12.82
CA GLU A 2 3.84 -5.62 -12.10
C GLU A 2 3.13 -5.90 -10.77
N PHE A 3 2.71 -4.86 -10.03
CA PHE A 3 1.87 -5.06 -8.84
C PHE A 3 0.57 -5.79 -9.18
N TYR A 4 -0.16 -5.35 -10.21
CA TYR A 4 -1.38 -6.03 -10.68
C TYR A 4 -1.12 -7.51 -11.00
N LYS A 5 -0.05 -7.82 -11.75
CA LYS A 5 0.30 -9.20 -12.09
C LYS A 5 0.63 -10.04 -10.85
N ALA A 6 1.36 -9.46 -9.90
CA ALA A 6 1.70 -10.12 -8.65
C ALA A 6 0.44 -10.38 -7.80
N ALA A 7 -0.38 -9.35 -7.57
CA ALA A 7 -1.65 -9.47 -6.86
C ALA A 7 -2.54 -10.53 -7.51
N TYR A 8 -2.76 -10.44 -8.82
CA TYR A 8 -3.56 -11.42 -9.57
C TYR A 8 -3.06 -12.86 -9.42
N ARG A 9 -1.74 -13.08 -9.39
CA ARG A 9 -1.13 -14.41 -9.21
C ARG A 9 -1.18 -14.91 -7.76
N CYS A 10 -1.17 -14.01 -6.79
CA CYS A 10 -1.17 -14.32 -5.37
C CYS A 10 -2.59 -14.41 -4.78
N THR A 11 -3.60 -13.84 -5.44
CA THR A 11 -5.00 -13.95 -5.03
C THR A 11 -5.65 -15.23 -5.57
N PRO A 12 -6.49 -15.92 -4.79
CA PRO A 12 -7.29 -17.04 -5.30
C PRO A 12 -8.17 -16.61 -6.49
N SER A 13 -8.51 -17.55 -7.37
CA SER A 13 -9.28 -17.26 -8.60
C SER A 13 -10.70 -16.73 -8.36
N THR A 14 -11.23 -16.94 -7.14
CA THR A 14 -12.49 -16.39 -6.63
C THR A 14 -12.43 -14.90 -6.34
N PHE A 15 -11.23 -14.34 -6.25
CA PHE A 15 -10.99 -12.91 -6.12
C PHE A 15 -10.58 -12.31 -7.47
N LYS A 16 -10.84 -11.02 -7.61
CA LYS A 16 -10.52 -10.23 -8.78
C LYS A 16 -9.74 -9.01 -8.35
N THR A 17 -8.61 -8.77 -9.02
CA THR A 17 -7.87 -7.52 -8.90
C THR A 17 -8.37 -6.57 -9.97
N SER A 18 -8.56 -5.29 -9.65
CA SER A 18 -8.94 -4.25 -10.61
C SER A 18 -8.10 -3.00 -10.36
N ALA A 19 -7.71 -2.31 -11.42
CA ALA A 19 -6.98 -1.05 -11.34
C ALA A 19 -7.94 0.14 -11.52
N ASP A 20 -7.54 1.31 -11.02
CA ASP A 20 -8.20 2.60 -11.25
C ASP A 20 -9.71 2.55 -10.96
N VAL A 21 -10.07 2.12 -9.75
CA VAL A 21 -11.48 1.96 -9.36
C VAL A 21 -11.98 3.23 -8.68
N GLY A 22 -13.05 3.81 -9.23
CA GLY A 22 -13.61 5.06 -8.72
C GLY A 22 -14.96 5.40 -9.32
N ALA A 23 -14.96 5.68 -10.62
CA ALA A 23 -16.12 6.20 -11.35
C ALA A 23 -17.37 5.29 -11.25
N LEU A 24 -17.20 3.96 -11.23
CA LEU A 24 -18.31 3.01 -11.10
C LEU A 24 -19.11 3.20 -9.80
N PHE A 25 -18.47 3.73 -8.77
CA PHE A 25 -19.04 3.93 -7.43
C PHE A 25 -19.35 5.41 -7.14
N GLY A 26 -19.29 6.28 -8.16
CA GLY A 26 -19.51 7.72 -7.98
C GLY A 26 -18.41 8.42 -7.17
N SER A 27 -17.26 7.79 -6.96
CA SER A 27 -16.09 8.42 -6.35
C SER A 27 -15.48 9.47 -7.28
N SER A 28 -15.05 10.59 -6.71
CA SER A 28 -14.33 11.66 -7.44
C SER A 28 -12.83 11.36 -7.61
N GLY A 29 -12.34 10.25 -7.04
CA GLY A 29 -10.99 9.74 -7.23
C GLY A 29 -10.97 8.27 -7.60
N PHE A 30 -9.78 7.80 -7.98
CA PHE A 30 -9.51 6.42 -8.36
C PHE A 30 -8.49 5.83 -7.39
N VAL A 31 -8.87 4.77 -6.68
CA VAL A 31 -7.90 3.97 -5.92
C VAL A 31 -7.05 3.18 -6.90
N ASP A 32 -5.73 3.09 -6.66
CA ASP A 32 -4.81 2.47 -7.60
C ASP A 32 -5.20 1.02 -7.91
N PHE A 33 -5.51 0.25 -6.88
CA PHE A 33 -5.98 -1.13 -7.02
C PHE A 33 -7.08 -1.47 -6.02
N THR A 34 -7.92 -2.42 -6.42
CA THR A 34 -8.81 -3.12 -5.50
C THR A 34 -8.69 -4.63 -5.64
N ILE A 35 -9.00 -5.34 -4.56
CA ILE A 35 -9.19 -6.79 -4.55
C ILE A 35 -10.61 -7.05 -4.09
N HIS A 36 -11.42 -7.74 -4.91
CA HIS A 36 -12.82 -8.02 -4.60
C HIS A 36 -13.16 -9.51 -4.75
N GLY A 37 -14.00 -10.04 -3.86
CA GLY A 37 -14.50 -11.42 -3.91
C GLY A 37 -15.29 -11.78 -2.65
N GLY A 38 -16.46 -12.39 -2.81
CA GLY A 38 -17.38 -12.62 -1.67
C GLY A 38 -17.76 -11.29 -1.00
N ASP A 39 -17.64 -11.24 0.33
CA ASP A 39 -17.91 -10.04 1.15
C ASP A 39 -16.68 -9.13 1.32
N ILE A 40 -15.58 -9.40 0.60
CA ILE A 40 -14.34 -8.63 0.68
C ILE A 40 -14.28 -7.63 -0.47
N PHE A 41 -13.98 -6.38 -0.13
CA PHE A 41 -13.61 -5.36 -1.09
C PHE A 41 -12.50 -4.47 -0.52
N TRP A 42 -11.25 -4.76 -0.86
CA TRP A 42 -10.10 -4.05 -0.33
C TRP A 42 -9.58 -3.00 -1.30
N GLY A 43 -9.17 -1.84 -0.78
CA GLY A 43 -8.47 -0.79 -1.53
C GLY A 43 -6.97 -0.81 -1.25
N ILE A 44 -6.15 -0.56 -2.27
CA ILE A 44 -4.69 -0.50 -2.14
C ILE A 44 -4.20 0.73 -2.89
N GLU A 45 -3.47 1.61 -2.22
CA GLU A 45 -2.70 2.69 -2.86
C GLU A 45 -1.20 2.45 -2.74
N LEU A 46 -0.48 2.80 -3.80
CA LEU A 46 0.97 2.70 -3.87
C LEU A 46 1.59 4.09 -3.74
N LEU A 47 2.55 4.22 -2.84
CA LEU A 47 3.29 5.46 -2.62
C LEU A 47 4.77 5.26 -2.95
N ARG A 48 5.47 6.38 -3.05
CA ARG A 48 6.92 6.41 -3.25
C ARG A 48 7.54 7.48 -2.37
N GLU A 49 8.59 7.12 -1.63
CA GLU A 49 9.35 8.01 -0.74
C GLU A 49 8.48 8.84 0.23
N ALA A 50 7.37 8.27 0.72
CA ALA A 50 6.38 8.95 1.56
C ALA A 50 5.74 10.19 0.91
N SER A 51 5.82 10.34 -0.42
CA SER A 51 5.27 11.49 -1.13
C SER A 51 3.77 11.58 -0.86
N ASP A 52 3.34 12.75 -0.39
CA ASP A 52 1.93 13.09 -0.13
C ASP A 52 1.21 12.11 0.82
N LEU A 53 1.93 11.39 1.67
CA LEU A 53 1.36 10.37 2.57
C LEU A 53 0.14 10.86 3.35
N ALA A 54 0.20 12.06 3.93
CA ALA A 54 -0.92 12.64 4.67
C ALA A 54 -2.18 12.86 3.81
N GLU A 55 -2.01 13.22 2.52
CA GLU A 55 -3.13 13.39 1.61
C GLU A 55 -3.73 12.04 1.21
N HIS A 56 -2.89 11.03 0.97
CA HIS A 56 -3.32 9.65 0.71
C HIS A 56 -4.11 9.07 1.90
N ILE A 57 -3.63 9.22 3.14
CA ILE A 57 -4.37 8.85 4.37
C ILE A 57 -5.74 9.55 4.41
N LYS A 58 -5.77 10.86 4.09
CA LYS A 58 -7.01 11.65 4.08
C LYS A 58 -8.01 11.17 3.03
N ARG A 59 -7.59 10.58 1.91
CA ARG A 59 -8.52 10.04 0.89
C ARG A 59 -9.39 8.92 1.45
N PHE A 60 -8.85 8.09 2.34
CA PHE A 60 -9.56 6.98 3.00
C PHE A 60 -10.31 7.36 4.28
N SER A 61 -10.09 8.57 4.81
CA SER A 61 -10.77 9.05 6.01
C SER A 61 -12.29 9.22 5.78
N PRO A 62 -13.12 9.25 6.84
CA PRO A 62 -14.55 9.56 6.72
C PRO A 62 -14.79 10.88 5.98
N GLY A 63 -15.63 10.85 4.94
CA GLY A 63 -15.86 12.01 4.05
C GLY A 63 -14.70 12.36 3.11
N GLY A 64 -13.64 11.54 3.09
CA GLY A 64 -12.53 11.62 2.16
C GLY A 64 -12.91 11.22 0.73
N ARG A 65 -11.97 11.37 -0.20
CA ARG A 65 -12.21 11.16 -1.64
C ARG A 65 -12.77 9.78 -1.97
N TYR A 66 -12.42 8.76 -1.19
CA TYR A 66 -12.85 7.37 -1.37
C TYR A 66 -14.03 6.96 -0.48
N SER A 67 -14.67 7.89 0.24
CA SER A 67 -15.78 7.55 1.15
C SER A 67 -17.00 6.96 0.44
N ALA A 68 -17.12 7.13 -0.88
CA ALA A 68 -18.19 6.53 -1.69
C ALA A 68 -17.87 5.08 -2.12
N LEU A 69 -16.61 4.65 -2.00
CA LEU A 69 -16.24 3.27 -2.28
C LEU A 69 -16.68 2.37 -1.10
N PRO A 70 -17.41 1.27 -1.33
CA PRO A 70 -17.82 0.36 -0.27
C PRO A 70 -16.67 -0.57 0.16
N LEU A 71 -15.50 0.00 0.45
CA LEU A 71 -14.33 -0.75 0.87
C LEU A 71 -14.55 -1.32 2.26
N THR A 72 -14.24 -2.61 2.43
CA THR A 72 -14.26 -3.27 3.74
C THR A 72 -12.94 -3.13 4.48
N GLU A 73 -11.85 -2.85 3.77
CA GLU A 73 -10.52 -2.55 4.32
C GLU A 73 -9.66 -1.82 3.28
N PHE A 74 -8.56 -1.20 3.70
CA PHE A 74 -7.55 -0.66 2.80
C PHE A 74 -6.13 -0.79 3.34
N CYS A 75 -5.15 -0.60 2.46
CA CYS A 75 -3.77 -0.35 2.88
C CYS A 75 -3.04 0.63 1.96
N LEU A 76 -1.99 1.23 2.51
CA LEU A 76 -1.01 2.04 1.78
C LEU A 76 0.28 1.24 1.70
N VAL A 77 0.87 1.11 0.51
CA VAL A 77 2.18 0.44 0.33
C VAL A 77 3.17 1.45 -0.22
N ASP A 78 4.09 1.90 0.63
CA ASP A 78 5.06 2.94 0.30
C ASP A 78 6.43 2.33 -0.01
N PHE A 79 6.90 2.56 -1.24
CA PHE A 79 8.18 2.07 -1.72
C PHE A 79 9.27 3.12 -1.51
N ARG A 80 10.31 2.75 -0.77
CA ARG A 80 11.43 3.64 -0.43
C ARG A 80 12.76 3.03 -0.84
N ARG A 81 13.52 3.76 -1.64
CA ARG A 81 14.89 3.36 -1.98
C ARG A 81 15.82 3.75 -0.85
N VAL A 82 16.62 2.80 -0.39
CA VAL A 82 17.69 3.02 0.60
C VAL A 82 19.06 2.79 -0.02
N ALA A 83 20.10 3.37 0.58
CA ALA A 83 21.47 3.13 0.15
C ALA A 83 21.92 1.69 0.45
N SER A 84 21.53 1.19 1.62
CA SER A 84 21.71 -0.20 2.08
C SER A 84 20.51 -0.60 2.94
N ILE A 85 20.15 -1.89 2.93
CA ILE A 85 19.10 -2.45 3.81
C ILE A 85 19.54 -2.44 5.29
N ASP A 86 20.84 -2.35 5.56
CA ASP A 86 21.35 -2.22 6.92
C ASP A 86 21.29 -0.77 7.44
N ASP A 87 21.01 0.20 6.56
CA ASP A 87 20.92 1.64 6.86
C ASP A 87 19.54 2.20 6.51
N VAL A 88 18.49 1.46 6.88
CA VAL A 88 17.11 1.92 6.74
C VAL A 88 16.85 3.04 7.76
N PRO A 89 16.22 4.17 7.36
CA PRO A 89 15.89 5.25 8.28
C PRO A 89 14.68 4.90 9.16
N ILE A 90 14.88 3.98 10.12
CA ILE A 90 13.85 3.41 10.99
C ILE A 90 13.05 4.49 11.72
N GLU A 91 13.71 5.51 12.25
CA GLU A 91 13.06 6.60 12.99
C GLU A 91 12.03 7.32 12.10
N ARG A 92 12.42 7.73 10.89
CA ARG A 92 11.51 8.40 9.94
C ARG A 92 10.36 7.50 9.51
N ILE A 93 10.59 6.19 9.35
CA ILE A 93 9.52 5.23 9.03
C ILE A 93 8.54 5.14 10.20
N ALA A 94 9.04 4.99 11.43
CA ALA A 94 8.23 4.93 12.63
C ALA A 94 7.40 6.21 12.82
N GLU A 95 7.95 7.38 12.53
CA GLU A 95 7.21 8.64 12.54
C GLU A 95 6.01 8.60 11.60
N ASN A 96 6.18 8.11 10.37
CA ASN A 96 5.10 8.01 9.39
C ASN A 96 4.05 6.94 9.75
N MET A 97 4.47 5.84 10.37
CA MET A 97 3.55 4.77 10.77
C MET A 97 2.63 5.17 11.93
N ARG A 98 3.03 6.15 12.76
CA ARG A 98 2.14 6.71 13.78
C ARG A 98 0.90 7.39 13.20
N ASP A 99 0.96 7.84 11.94
CA ASP A 99 -0.14 8.53 11.27
C ASP A 99 -1.10 7.56 10.54
N CYS A 100 -0.70 6.30 10.33
CA CYS A 100 -1.51 5.31 9.60
C CYS A 100 -1.19 3.87 10.04
N ASP A 101 -2.16 3.23 10.69
CA ASP A 101 -2.11 1.82 11.11
C ASP A 101 -2.26 0.82 9.94
N LYS A 102 -2.51 1.31 8.73
CA LYS A 102 -2.64 0.54 7.48
C LYS A 102 -1.47 0.74 6.50
N LEU A 103 -0.38 1.34 6.96
CA LEU A 103 0.82 1.59 6.15
C LEU A 103 1.79 0.42 6.19
N PHE A 104 2.19 -0.05 5.01
CA PHE A 104 3.34 -0.92 4.81
C PHE A 104 4.46 -0.13 4.13
N VAL A 105 5.69 -0.29 4.59
CA VAL A 105 6.87 0.35 3.97
C VAL A 105 7.79 -0.71 3.41
N VAL A 106 8.02 -0.67 2.10
CA VAL A 106 8.93 -1.54 1.36
C VAL A 106 10.22 -0.79 1.09
N CYS A 107 11.28 -1.11 1.84
CA CYS A 107 12.61 -0.57 1.59
C CYS A 107 13.39 -1.50 0.67
N TYR A 108 14.05 -0.94 -0.35
CA TYR A 108 14.84 -1.70 -1.31
C TYR A 108 16.12 -0.98 -1.69
N ASP A 109 17.18 -1.73 -1.97
CA ASP A 109 18.44 -1.16 -2.47
C ASP A 109 18.36 -0.84 -3.98
N ALA A 110 19.35 -0.13 -4.52
CA ALA A 110 19.38 0.29 -5.93
C ALA A 110 19.30 -0.87 -6.94
N ARG A 111 19.68 -2.08 -6.55
CA ARG A 111 19.67 -3.29 -7.39
C ARG A 111 18.46 -4.19 -7.12
N VAL A 112 17.65 -3.84 -6.11
CA VAL A 112 16.58 -4.68 -5.57
C VAL A 112 17.11 -6.05 -5.12
N ALA A 113 18.37 -6.10 -4.69
CA ALA A 113 19.01 -7.32 -4.18
C ALA A 113 18.63 -7.54 -2.72
N GLY A 114 18.68 -6.48 -1.92
CA GLY A 114 18.10 -6.43 -0.60
C GLY A 114 16.72 -5.77 -0.61
N VAL A 115 15.78 -6.37 0.14
CA VAL A 115 14.43 -5.85 0.37
C VAL A 115 14.05 -6.09 1.83
N VAL A 116 13.42 -5.13 2.48
CA VAL A 116 12.79 -5.31 3.79
C VAL A 116 11.42 -4.65 3.80
N VAL A 117 10.44 -5.30 4.41
CA VAL A 117 9.08 -4.79 4.54
C VAL A 117 8.73 -4.65 6.01
N PHE A 118 8.25 -3.48 6.38
CA PHE A 118 7.72 -3.17 7.70
C PHE A 118 6.20 -3.05 7.62
N ASP A 119 5.50 -3.60 8.59
CA ASP A 119 4.09 -3.27 8.85
C ASP A 119 3.96 -2.06 9.80
N SER A 120 2.73 -1.61 10.05
CA SER A 120 2.46 -0.44 10.89
C SER A 120 2.85 -0.60 12.36
N ALA A 121 3.12 -1.82 12.83
CA ALA A 121 3.65 -2.10 14.16
C ALA A 121 5.18 -1.99 14.22
N MET A 122 5.84 -1.62 13.11
CA MET A 122 7.29 -1.64 12.90
C MET A 122 7.89 -3.06 12.91
N ASP A 123 7.07 -4.10 12.73
CA ASP A 123 7.57 -5.47 12.62
C ASP A 123 8.11 -5.73 11.21
N VAL A 124 9.24 -6.45 11.13
CA VAL A 124 9.79 -6.91 9.85
C VAL A 124 9.02 -8.14 9.39
N ILE A 125 8.11 -7.96 8.43
CA ILE A 125 7.25 -9.04 7.92
C ILE A 125 7.85 -9.77 6.71
N TYR A 126 8.86 -9.20 6.07
CA TYR A 126 9.57 -9.81 4.95
C TYR A 126 10.99 -9.24 4.84
N ARG A 127 11.97 -10.09 4.53
CA ARG A 127 13.35 -9.67 4.29
C ARG A 127 14.02 -10.56 3.25
N ILE A 128 14.67 -9.93 2.27
CA ILE A 128 15.70 -10.52 1.42
C ILE A 128 17.02 -9.91 1.88
N PRO A 129 17.96 -10.70 2.43
CA PRO A 129 19.30 -10.21 2.74
C PRO A 129 20.05 -9.87 1.43
N SER A 130 20.80 -8.78 1.44
CA SER A 130 21.68 -8.35 0.35
C SER A 130 22.96 -9.19 0.26
#